data_AF-A0A396EGZ8-F1
#
_entry.id   AF-A0A396EGZ8-F1
#
_cell.length_a   1.000
_cell.length_b   1.000
_cell.length_c   1.000
_cell.angle_alpha   90.00
_cell.angle_beta   90.00
_cell.angle_gamma   90.00
#
_symmetry.space_group_name_H-M   'P 1'
#
loop_
_entity.id
_entity.type
_entity.pdbx_description
1 polymer ?
#
loop_
_entity_poly.entity_id
_entity_poly.type
_entity_poly.pdbx_seq_one_letter_code
_entity_poly.pdbx_strand_id
1 'polypeptide(L)'
;MKQYVYLLILPIMFLISCSDDTVEEMGGSNHVLLERYPQEVINISMDNPESFASFNKTSVTRSSELLKDSVWSSGNGHTLIYETNEHIPTQGLMRYIYLGSILQGGSIEKQRFVPIVKPMDPITISYSFPARWVTDIIAKPSLSAQRQSLQNIMNKEGMTGKQLGSFTYNMRQFSYFEELKLAFGANVNIGGLLNIDVSLDKGKIRKKTGLFAKIVQRNYTVDMDLPADGNILLNHDDMGSVGKYDPIYISSITYGRMALISIESSESYDKVRIALQAALQAKVVNGKLSFNLEQEKILKEAEVNVMVYNGEGEGTVKTAKGWNEFQDFIIQGGRFSKDLPGDAIFYTASYLSDNSPFYSKFKIHLEN
;
A
#
# COMPACT_ATOMS: atom_id res chain seq x y z
N MET A 1 35.70 -74.64 -16.05
CA MET A 1 34.27 -74.62 -16.41
C MET A 1 33.92 -73.22 -16.88
N LYS A 2 33.66 -73.05 -18.18
CA LYS A 2 33.17 -71.80 -18.78
C LYS A 2 31.66 -71.91 -18.85
N GLN A 3 30.92 -70.98 -18.25
CA GLN A 3 29.46 -70.91 -18.36
C GLN A 3 29.08 -69.66 -19.13
N TYR A 4 28.39 -69.88 -20.24
CA TYR A 4 27.90 -68.88 -21.18
C TYR A 4 26.66 -68.18 -20.60
N VAL A 5 26.61 -66.86 -20.68
CA VAL A 5 25.41 -66.05 -20.40
C VAL A 5 24.62 -65.93 -21.71
N TYR A 6 23.40 -66.46 -21.74
CA TYR A 6 22.43 -66.21 -22.80
C TYR A 6 21.47 -65.10 -22.34
N LEU A 7 21.46 -64.00 -23.08
CA LEU A 7 20.53 -62.88 -22.93
C LEU A 7 19.21 -63.25 -23.61
N LEU A 8 18.11 -63.33 -22.87
CA LEU A 8 16.78 -63.67 -23.39
C LEU A 8 15.92 -62.39 -23.39
N ILE A 9 15.72 -61.81 -24.57
CA ILE A 9 14.89 -60.62 -24.78
C ILE A 9 13.45 -61.08 -24.98
N LEU A 10 12.56 -60.71 -24.05
CA LEU A 10 11.11 -60.95 -24.11
C LEU A 10 10.40 -59.71 -24.67
N PRO A 11 9.59 -59.83 -25.74
CA PRO A 11 8.80 -58.72 -26.25
C PRO A 11 7.53 -58.55 -25.41
N ILE A 12 7.33 -57.36 -24.83
CA ILE A 12 6.08 -57.00 -24.15
C ILE A 12 5.06 -56.58 -25.21
N MET A 13 4.04 -57.42 -25.41
CA MET A 13 2.85 -57.08 -26.19
C MET A 13 2.01 -56.02 -25.45
N PHE A 14 1.72 -54.90 -26.12
CA PHE A 14 0.66 -53.98 -25.70
C PHE A 14 -0.70 -54.63 -25.99
N LEU A 15 -1.45 -54.95 -24.93
CA LEU A 15 -2.87 -55.27 -25.03
C LEU A 15 -3.66 -53.95 -24.98
N ILE A 16 -4.32 -53.60 -26.08
CA ILE A 16 -5.33 -52.55 -26.14
C ILE A 16 -6.64 -53.20 -25.66
N SER A 17 -7.11 -52.79 -24.48
CA SER A 17 -8.45 -53.13 -23.98
C SER A 17 -9.36 -51.93 -24.18
N CYS A 18 -10.33 -52.03 -25.08
CA CYS A 18 -11.49 -51.13 -25.12
C CYS A 18 -12.41 -51.51 -23.95
N SER A 19 -12.59 -50.57 -23.03
CA SER A 19 -13.69 -50.57 -22.05
C SER A 19 -14.62 -49.44 -22.48
N ASP A 20 -15.87 -49.79 -22.80
CA ASP A 20 -16.97 -48.84 -22.91
C ASP A 20 -17.26 -48.32 -21.50
N ASP A 21 -16.58 -47.25 -21.11
CA ASP A 21 -16.96 -46.45 -19.96
C ASP A 21 -17.65 -45.20 -20.49
N THR A 22 -18.98 -45.23 -20.44
CA THR A 22 -19.80 -44.02 -20.48
C THR A 22 -19.28 -43.09 -19.39
N VAL A 23 -18.52 -42.08 -19.80
CA VAL A 23 -18.17 -40.95 -18.96
C VAL A 23 -19.47 -40.27 -18.60
N GLU A 24 -19.99 -40.56 -17.41
CA GLU A 24 -20.85 -39.60 -16.73
C GLU A 24 -20.04 -38.30 -16.67
N GLU A 25 -20.50 -37.27 -17.36
CA GLU A 25 -20.03 -35.91 -17.19
C GLU A 25 -20.18 -35.57 -15.70
N MET A 26 -19.09 -35.74 -14.94
CA MET A 26 -18.94 -35.07 -13.66
C MET A 26 -19.01 -33.58 -13.97
N GLY A 27 -20.15 -32.98 -13.59
CA GLY A 27 -20.55 -31.63 -13.94
C GLY A 27 -19.38 -30.66 -13.89
N GLY A 28 -19.18 -29.98 -15.01
CA GLY A 28 -18.28 -28.84 -15.06
C GLY A 28 -18.63 -27.90 -13.92
N SER A 29 -17.70 -27.72 -12.99
CA SER A 29 -17.68 -26.54 -12.14
C SER A 29 -17.77 -25.35 -13.09
N ASN A 30 -18.93 -24.70 -13.14
CA ASN A 30 -19.09 -23.42 -13.79
C ASN A 30 -18.28 -22.42 -12.95
N HIS A 31 -16.95 -22.44 -13.09
CA HIS A 31 -16.11 -21.37 -12.57
C HIS A 31 -16.60 -20.09 -13.26
N VAL A 32 -17.35 -19.28 -12.53
CA VAL A 32 -17.78 -17.96 -12.98
C VAL A 32 -16.51 -17.15 -13.20
N LEU A 33 -16.05 -17.10 -14.45
CA LEU A 33 -14.93 -16.27 -14.87
C LEU A 33 -15.40 -14.82 -14.84
N LEU A 34 -15.27 -14.20 -13.67
CA LEU A 34 -15.48 -12.77 -13.54
C LEU A 34 -14.30 -12.04 -14.16
N GLU A 35 -14.60 -11.12 -15.08
CA GLU A 35 -13.59 -10.22 -15.61
C GLU A 35 -13.14 -9.26 -14.51
N ARG A 36 -11.83 -8.95 -14.49
CA ARG A 36 -11.30 -7.90 -13.60
C ARG A 36 -11.89 -6.55 -13.99
N TYR A 37 -12.03 -5.68 -13.00
CA TYR A 37 -12.49 -4.31 -13.26
C TYR A 37 -11.56 -3.62 -14.29
N PRO A 38 -12.09 -2.94 -15.31
CA PRO A 38 -11.27 -2.24 -16.29
C PRO A 38 -10.60 -1.04 -15.61
N GLN A 39 -9.35 -1.24 -15.19
CA GLN A 39 -8.58 -0.23 -14.49
C GLN A 39 -8.32 0.99 -15.39
N GLU A 40 -8.78 2.15 -14.95
CA GLU A 40 -8.37 3.41 -15.56
C GLU A 40 -6.96 3.75 -15.11
N VAL A 41 -6.10 4.12 -16.07
CA VAL A 41 -4.74 4.56 -15.77
C VAL A 41 -4.79 5.96 -15.16
N ILE A 42 -4.14 6.12 -14.01
CA ILE A 42 -4.10 7.39 -13.29
C ILE A 42 -3.10 8.31 -13.99
N ASN A 43 -3.61 9.34 -14.67
CA ASN A 43 -2.78 10.29 -15.39
C ASN A 43 -2.20 11.34 -14.43
N ILE A 44 -0.89 11.55 -14.49
CA ILE A 44 -0.16 12.55 -13.71
C ILE A 44 0.66 13.42 -14.65
N SER A 45 0.62 14.73 -14.46
CA SER A 45 1.49 15.69 -15.16
C SER A 45 2.61 16.16 -14.23
N MET A 46 3.82 16.34 -14.77
CA MET A 46 5.01 16.79 -14.06
C MET A 46 5.83 17.74 -14.94
N ASP A 47 6.22 18.90 -14.38
CA ASP A 47 6.99 19.94 -15.09
C ASP A 47 8.44 20.05 -14.57
N ASN A 48 9.08 18.95 -14.15
CA ASN A 48 10.45 19.01 -13.62
C ASN A 48 11.25 17.71 -13.81
N PRO A 49 12.28 17.66 -14.67
CA PRO A 49 13.09 16.47 -14.90
C PRO A 49 14.00 16.07 -13.71
N GLU A 50 14.32 16.95 -12.75
CA GLU A 50 15.03 16.55 -11.53
C GLU A 50 14.19 15.59 -10.66
N SER A 51 12.87 15.59 -10.84
CA SER A 51 11.97 14.59 -10.26
C SER A 51 12.24 13.19 -10.81
N PHE A 52 12.76 13.03 -12.04
CA PHE A 52 12.98 11.74 -12.72
C PHE A 52 14.16 10.94 -12.14
N ALA A 53 15.31 11.60 -11.95
CA ALA A 53 16.50 10.96 -11.40
C ALA A 53 16.32 10.53 -9.93
N SER A 54 15.45 11.25 -9.20
CA SER A 54 15.01 10.87 -7.85
C SER A 54 13.90 9.81 -7.89
N PHE A 55 12.95 9.88 -8.84
CA PHE A 55 11.90 8.88 -9.05
C PHE A 55 12.45 7.46 -9.28
N ASN A 56 13.44 7.33 -10.15
CA ASN A 56 13.97 6.02 -10.56
C ASN A 56 14.85 5.38 -9.47
N LYS A 57 15.40 6.18 -8.53
CA LYS A 57 16.22 5.70 -7.40
C LYS A 57 15.46 5.53 -6.10
N THR A 58 14.30 6.17 -5.96
CA THR A 58 13.44 6.03 -4.79
C THR A 58 12.05 5.65 -5.24
N SER A 59 11.79 4.34 -5.20
CA SER A 59 10.49 3.74 -5.45
C SER A 59 9.37 4.57 -4.78
N VAL A 60 8.38 5.01 -5.57
CA VAL A 60 7.24 5.82 -5.13
C VAL A 60 6.57 5.22 -3.88
N THR A 61 6.46 3.89 -3.87
CA THR A 61 6.19 2.99 -2.74
C THR A 61 7.26 1.90 -2.76
N ARG A 62 7.45 1.10 -1.70
CA ARG A 62 8.48 0.03 -1.73
C ARG A 62 8.21 -1.02 -2.82
N SER A 63 6.99 -1.03 -3.35
CA SER A 63 6.49 -2.00 -4.32
C SER A 63 5.97 -1.33 -5.60
N SER A 64 6.72 -0.35 -6.12
CA SER A 64 6.46 0.30 -7.40
C SER A 64 7.41 -0.22 -8.47
N GLU A 65 6.89 -0.51 -9.66
CA GLU A 65 7.66 -0.99 -10.82
C GLU A 65 7.45 -0.08 -12.04
N LEU A 66 8.54 0.26 -12.74
CA LEU A 66 8.49 0.96 -14.03
C LEU A 66 8.28 -0.08 -15.14
N LEU A 67 7.13 -0.03 -15.80
CA LEU A 67 6.78 -0.94 -16.89
C LEU A 67 7.26 -0.43 -18.25
N LYS A 68 7.26 0.89 -18.46
CA LYS A 68 7.58 1.49 -19.75
C LYS A 68 8.05 2.93 -19.59
N ASP A 69 9.09 3.29 -20.33
CA ASP A 69 9.53 4.66 -20.59
C ASP A 69 9.47 4.92 -22.10
N SER A 70 8.97 6.08 -22.51
CA SER A 70 8.83 6.46 -23.91
C SER A 70 9.06 7.95 -24.08
N VAL A 71 10.13 8.30 -24.78
CA VAL A 71 10.45 9.67 -25.19
C VAL A 71 9.40 10.16 -26.19
N TRP A 72 8.95 11.41 -26.03
CA TRP A 72 8.04 12.04 -26.98
C TRP A 72 8.75 12.31 -28.31
N SER A 73 8.00 12.35 -29.41
CA SER A 73 8.56 12.63 -30.75
C SER A 73 9.27 13.98 -30.85
N SER A 74 8.87 14.94 -30.02
CA SER A 74 9.48 16.27 -29.87
C SER A 74 10.80 16.27 -29.09
N GLY A 75 11.12 15.19 -28.36
CA GLY A 75 12.31 15.07 -27.52
C GLY A 75 12.28 15.90 -26.23
N ASN A 76 11.23 16.68 -25.99
CA ASN A 76 11.08 17.56 -24.82
C ASN A 76 10.30 16.92 -23.66
N GLY A 77 10.20 15.59 -23.61
CA GLY A 77 9.52 14.93 -22.51
C GLY A 77 9.42 13.41 -22.65
N HIS A 78 8.89 12.79 -21.60
CA HIS A 78 8.72 11.35 -21.44
C HIS A 78 7.29 10.98 -21.03
N THR A 79 6.83 9.82 -21.48
CA THR A 79 5.67 9.13 -20.91
C THR A 79 6.17 7.90 -20.16
N LEU A 80 5.89 7.84 -18.85
CA LEU A 80 6.26 6.71 -18.00
C LEU A 80 5.02 5.96 -17.57
N ILE A 81 5.06 4.63 -17.61
CA ILE A 81 4.01 3.76 -17.07
C ILE A 81 4.56 3.04 -15.85
N TYR A 82 3.92 3.25 -14.71
CA TYR A 82 4.25 2.60 -13.45
C TYR A 82 3.08 1.77 -12.95
N GLU A 83 3.37 0.75 -12.16
CA GLU A 83 2.37 0.08 -11.34
C GLU A 83 2.82 -0.10 -9.89
N THR A 84 1.85 -0.22 -8.99
CA THR A 84 2.11 -0.52 -7.58
C THR A 84 1.01 -1.34 -6.94
N ASN A 85 1.36 -2.23 -6.02
CA ASN A 85 0.44 -3.02 -5.22
C ASN A 85 0.39 -2.63 -3.73
N GLU A 86 1.09 -1.56 -3.32
CA GLU A 86 1.06 -1.02 -1.95
C GLU A 86 0.27 0.30 -1.94
N HIS A 87 -0.78 0.37 -1.11
CA HIS A 87 -1.73 1.49 -1.08
C HIS A 87 -1.79 2.13 0.31
N ILE A 88 -1.99 3.45 0.38
CA ILE A 88 -2.23 4.15 1.66
C ILE A 88 -3.73 4.25 1.91
N PRO A 89 -4.25 3.74 3.05
CA PRO A 89 -5.66 3.87 3.38
C PRO A 89 -6.00 5.31 3.77
N THR A 90 -7.07 5.88 3.22
CA THR A 90 -7.54 7.21 3.59
C THR A 90 -8.50 7.14 4.78
N GLN A 91 -8.64 8.25 5.53
CA GLN A 91 -9.45 8.33 6.76
C GLN A 91 -10.84 7.69 6.63
N GLY A 92 -11.56 8.01 5.55
CA GLY A 92 -12.93 7.51 5.33
C GLY A 92 -13.02 6.02 5.03
N LEU A 93 -11.91 5.40 4.62
CA LEU A 93 -11.85 4.01 4.16
C LEU A 93 -11.27 3.05 5.22
N MET A 94 -10.66 3.57 6.29
CA MET A 94 -10.02 2.78 7.36
C MET A 94 -10.89 1.64 7.90
N ARG A 95 -12.22 1.81 7.95
CA ARG A 95 -13.16 0.80 8.45
C ARG A 95 -13.17 -0.51 7.65
N TYR A 96 -12.70 -0.47 6.40
CA TYR A 96 -12.65 -1.59 5.46
C TYR A 96 -11.25 -2.21 5.37
N ILE A 97 -10.28 -1.69 6.12
CA ILE A 97 -8.88 -2.13 6.06
C ILE A 97 -8.68 -3.17 7.16
N TYR A 98 -9.13 -4.38 6.88
CA TYR A 98 -8.87 -5.58 7.68
C TYR A 98 -8.70 -6.79 6.75
N LEU A 99 -7.89 -7.77 7.16
CA LEU A 99 -7.57 -8.97 6.39
C LEU A 99 -8.84 -9.76 6.06
N GLY A 100 -8.94 -10.18 4.80
CA GLY A 100 -10.14 -10.83 4.26
C GLY A 100 -11.31 -9.87 4.01
N SER A 101 -11.17 -8.55 4.17
CA SER A 101 -12.23 -7.62 3.74
C SER A 101 -12.43 -7.70 2.23
N ILE A 102 -13.53 -8.33 1.80
CA ILE A 102 -13.89 -8.45 0.39
C ILE A 102 -14.57 -7.15 -0.09
N LEU A 103 -14.06 -6.59 -1.18
CA LEU A 103 -14.54 -5.35 -1.79
C LEU A 103 -14.91 -5.59 -3.25
N GLN A 104 -15.97 -4.95 -3.71
CA GLN A 104 -16.39 -5.00 -5.11
C GLN A 104 -15.26 -4.53 -6.03
N GLY A 105 -15.08 -5.21 -7.17
CA GLY A 105 -14.14 -4.78 -8.22
C GLY A 105 -14.35 -3.32 -8.62
N GLY A 106 -13.26 -2.56 -8.72
CA GLY A 106 -13.30 -1.10 -8.96
C GLY A 106 -13.30 -0.25 -7.68
N SER A 107 -13.36 -0.85 -6.49
CA SER A 107 -13.40 -0.12 -5.21
C SER A 107 -12.14 0.72 -4.96
N ILE A 108 -10.95 0.18 -5.24
CA ILE A 108 -9.69 0.90 -5.05
C ILE A 108 -9.56 2.00 -6.11
N GLU A 109 -9.91 1.71 -7.35
CA GLU A 109 -9.81 2.63 -8.48
C GLU A 109 -10.69 3.86 -8.29
N LYS A 110 -11.93 3.65 -7.83
CA LYS A 110 -12.89 4.73 -7.56
C LYS A 110 -12.68 5.41 -6.21
N GLN A 111 -11.80 4.87 -5.36
CA GLN A 111 -11.66 5.30 -3.96
C GLN A 111 -13.01 5.34 -3.21
N ARG A 112 -13.90 4.41 -3.56
CA ARG A 112 -15.23 4.24 -2.97
C ARG A 112 -15.41 2.77 -2.68
N PHE A 113 -15.07 2.38 -1.45
CA PHE A 113 -15.08 0.98 -1.06
C PHE A 113 -16.50 0.50 -0.84
N VAL A 114 -16.86 -0.57 -1.54
CA VAL A 114 -18.16 -1.23 -1.43
C VAL A 114 -17.90 -2.65 -0.91
N PRO A 115 -18.19 -2.94 0.36
CA PRO A 115 -17.92 -4.26 0.92
C PRO A 115 -18.89 -5.31 0.37
N ILE A 116 -18.39 -6.53 0.21
CA ILE A 116 -19.20 -7.71 -0.12
C ILE A 116 -19.19 -8.60 1.11
N VAL A 117 -20.38 -8.89 1.65
CA VAL A 117 -20.53 -9.69 2.87
C VAL A 117 -21.07 -11.06 2.48
N LYS A 118 -20.20 -12.07 2.57
CA LYS A 118 -20.50 -13.48 2.32
C LYS A 118 -19.93 -14.36 3.44
N PRO A 119 -20.45 -15.57 3.64
CA PRO A 119 -19.78 -16.58 4.46
C PRO A 119 -18.37 -16.85 3.91
N MET A 120 -17.40 -16.92 4.81
CA MET A 120 -15.98 -17.08 4.49
C MET A 120 -15.40 -18.18 5.34
N ASP A 121 -14.36 -18.83 4.83
CA ASP A 121 -13.54 -19.72 5.64
C ASP A 121 -12.78 -18.94 6.72
N PRO A 122 -12.42 -19.59 7.85
CA PRO A 122 -11.45 -19.05 8.77
C PRO A 122 -10.15 -18.70 8.06
N ILE A 123 -9.59 -17.53 8.35
CA ILE A 123 -8.31 -17.11 7.77
C ILE A 123 -7.18 -17.37 8.77
N THR A 124 -6.09 -17.95 8.28
CA THR A 124 -4.82 -18.00 9.02
C THR A 124 -4.04 -16.73 8.71
N ILE A 125 -3.51 -16.10 9.76
CA ILE A 125 -2.73 -14.87 9.63
C ILE A 125 -1.40 -15.01 10.36
N SER A 126 -0.43 -14.22 9.96
CA SER A 126 0.86 -14.10 10.63
C SER A 126 1.29 -12.66 10.88
N TYR A 127 2.15 -12.48 11.88
CA TYR A 127 2.68 -11.20 12.33
C TYR A 127 4.18 -11.12 12.09
N SER A 128 4.68 -10.03 11.50
CA SER A 128 6.10 -9.91 11.17
C SER A 128 7.00 -9.44 12.30
N PHE A 129 6.45 -9.14 13.49
CA PHE A 129 7.26 -8.68 14.61
C PHE A 129 7.99 -9.86 15.30
N PRO A 130 9.17 -9.61 15.92
CA PRO A 130 9.87 -10.66 16.65
C PRO A 130 9.06 -11.15 17.85
N ALA A 131 8.65 -12.42 17.83
CA ALA A 131 7.88 -13.06 18.89
C ALA A 131 8.08 -14.58 18.86
N ARG A 132 7.73 -15.26 19.96
CA ARG A 132 7.75 -16.73 20.04
C ARG A 132 6.60 -17.33 19.25
N TRP A 133 5.44 -16.68 19.30
CA TRP A 133 4.26 -17.04 18.51
C TRP A 133 3.91 -15.88 17.59
N VAL A 134 3.69 -16.19 16.32
CA VAL A 134 3.45 -15.18 15.28
C VAL A 134 2.25 -15.51 14.41
N THR A 135 1.46 -16.53 14.74
CA THR A 135 0.28 -16.94 13.96
C THR A 135 -1.01 -16.86 14.79
N ASP A 136 -2.12 -16.60 14.11
CA ASP A 136 -3.48 -16.69 14.67
C ASP A 136 -4.49 -17.14 13.61
N ILE A 137 -5.67 -17.58 14.04
CA ILE A 137 -6.79 -17.95 13.16
C ILE A 137 -7.97 -17.03 13.46
N ILE A 138 -8.40 -16.26 12.46
CA ILE A 138 -9.61 -15.44 12.54
C ILE A 138 -10.76 -16.22 11.93
N ALA A 139 -11.65 -16.75 12.78
CA ALA A 139 -12.80 -17.55 12.36
C ALA A 139 -13.81 -16.79 11.48
N LYS A 140 -13.94 -15.47 11.69
CA LYS A 140 -14.79 -14.59 10.88
C LYS A 140 -14.06 -13.28 10.61
N PRO A 141 -13.53 -13.09 9.39
CA PRO A 141 -12.85 -11.87 8.99
C PRO A 141 -13.70 -10.62 9.28
N SER A 142 -13.17 -9.74 10.12
CA SER A 142 -13.81 -8.47 10.51
C SER A 142 -12.80 -7.55 11.18
N LEU A 143 -13.04 -6.24 11.11
CA LEU A 143 -12.20 -5.25 11.78
C LEU A 143 -12.07 -5.50 13.29
N SER A 144 -13.16 -5.91 13.95
CA SER A 144 -13.16 -6.24 15.37
C SER A 144 -12.32 -7.48 15.68
N ALA A 145 -12.45 -8.55 14.88
CA ALA A 145 -11.67 -9.76 15.09
C ALA A 145 -10.18 -9.51 14.88
N GLN A 146 -9.80 -8.72 13.87
CA GLN A 146 -8.41 -8.34 13.65
C GLN A 146 -7.85 -7.51 14.81
N ARG A 147 -8.60 -6.52 15.31
CA ARG A 147 -8.19 -5.74 16.49
C ARG A 147 -8.03 -6.62 17.73
N GLN A 148 -8.94 -7.57 17.94
CA GLN A 148 -8.87 -8.51 19.04
C GLN A 148 -7.66 -9.45 18.92
N SER A 149 -7.43 -9.99 17.73
CA SER A 149 -6.29 -10.87 17.43
C SER A 149 -4.97 -10.15 17.71
N LEU A 150 -4.82 -8.92 17.23
CA LEU A 150 -3.66 -8.08 17.47
C LEU A 150 -3.42 -7.81 18.97
N GLN A 151 -4.49 -7.45 19.70
CA GLN A 151 -4.39 -7.23 21.14
C GLN A 151 -4.03 -8.50 21.89
N ASN A 152 -4.60 -9.65 21.51
CA ASN A 152 -4.31 -10.93 22.15
C ASN A 152 -2.84 -11.31 21.98
N ILE A 153 -2.30 -11.24 20.76
CA ILE A 153 -0.91 -11.64 20.50
C ILE A 153 0.09 -10.70 21.17
N MET A 154 -0.14 -9.39 21.14
CA MET A 154 0.75 -8.42 21.78
C MET A 154 0.80 -8.57 23.30
N ASN A 155 -0.36 -8.87 23.92
CA ASN A 155 -0.42 -9.16 25.36
C ASN A 155 0.25 -10.50 25.69
N LYS A 156 0.01 -11.54 24.88
CA LYS A 156 0.61 -12.88 25.08
C LYS A 156 2.12 -12.86 24.98
N GLU A 157 2.66 -12.16 23.99
CA GLU A 157 4.11 -12.05 23.76
C GLU A 157 4.80 -11.05 24.70
N GLY A 158 4.03 -10.42 25.61
CA GLY A 158 4.57 -9.47 26.58
C GLY A 158 5.28 -8.31 25.89
N MET A 159 4.76 -7.85 24.74
CA MET A 159 5.35 -6.75 23.98
C MET A 159 5.40 -5.51 24.84
N THR A 160 6.57 -5.28 25.42
CA THR A 160 6.86 -4.24 26.39
C THR A 160 8.11 -3.50 25.93
N GLY A 161 8.06 -2.17 25.99
CA GLY A 161 9.19 -1.32 25.63
C GLY A 161 8.83 -0.23 24.63
N LYS A 162 9.75 0.73 24.50
CA LYS A 162 9.73 1.77 23.47
C LYS A 162 10.77 1.38 22.43
N GLN A 163 10.36 0.72 21.36
CA GLN A 163 11.25 0.58 20.22
C GLN A 163 11.26 1.93 19.49
N LEU A 164 12.38 2.64 19.59
CA LEU A 164 12.63 3.80 18.75
C LEU A 164 12.88 3.29 17.33
N GLY A 165 11.83 3.31 16.50
CA GLY A 165 11.99 3.13 15.07
C GLY A 165 12.65 4.37 14.47
N SER A 166 13.67 4.18 13.63
CA SER A 166 14.12 5.26 12.76
C SER A 166 13.06 5.52 11.70
N PHE A 167 12.74 6.79 11.46
CA PHE A 167 11.91 7.14 10.33
C PHE A 167 12.70 6.90 9.05
N THR A 168 12.06 6.27 8.06
CA THR A 168 12.48 6.43 6.67
C THR A 168 11.72 7.62 6.10
N TYR A 169 12.41 8.48 5.36
CA TYR A 169 11.76 9.59 4.69
C TYR A 169 12.18 9.64 3.23
N ASN A 170 11.20 9.93 2.38
CA ASN A 170 11.41 10.28 0.99
C ASN A 170 10.90 11.70 0.77
N MET A 171 11.68 12.52 0.06
CA MET A 171 11.29 13.88 -0.32
C MET A 171 11.44 14.01 -1.82
N ARG A 172 10.48 14.69 -2.44
CA ARG A 172 10.51 15.00 -3.87
C ARG A 172 10.01 16.41 -4.09
N GLN A 173 10.55 17.06 -5.11
CA GLN A 173 9.93 18.25 -5.64
C GLN A 173 8.67 17.85 -6.42
N PHE A 174 7.64 18.70 -6.41
CA PHE A 174 6.46 18.54 -7.24
C PHE A 174 6.03 19.89 -7.83
N SER A 175 5.37 19.85 -8.98
CA SER A 175 4.81 21.00 -9.67
C SER A 175 3.28 21.03 -9.60
N TYR A 176 2.63 19.86 -9.52
CA TYR A 176 1.18 19.72 -9.39
C TYR A 176 0.81 18.89 -8.17
N PHE A 177 -0.23 19.31 -7.45
CA PHE A 177 -0.73 18.56 -6.28
C PHE A 177 -1.18 17.15 -6.63
N GLU A 178 -1.64 16.93 -7.86
CA GLU A 178 -2.02 15.61 -8.36
C GLU A 178 -0.87 14.59 -8.30
N GLU A 179 0.39 15.03 -8.39
CA GLU A 179 1.57 14.17 -8.23
C GLU A 179 1.60 13.46 -6.86
N LEU A 180 0.91 14.00 -5.85
CA LEU A 180 0.84 13.39 -4.52
C LEU A 180 0.09 12.05 -4.54
N LYS A 181 -0.81 11.81 -5.51
CA LYS A 181 -1.52 10.53 -5.70
C LYS A 181 -0.58 9.34 -5.75
N LEU A 182 0.61 9.54 -6.31
CA LEU A 182 1.66 8.53 -6.41
C LEU A 182 2.02 7.95 -5.04
N ALA A 183 2.08 8.77 -3.99
CA ALA A 183 2.39 8.29 -2.64
C ALA A 183 1.32 7.35 -2.08
N PHE A 184 0.05 7.51 -2.50
CA PHE A 184 -1.09 6.71 -2.05
C PHE A 184 -1.26 5.42 -2.84
N GLY A 185 -0.62 5.30 -4.02
CA GLY A 185 -0.84 4.17 -4.92
C GLY A 185 -2.26 4.11 -5.51
N ALA A 186 -3.05 5.19 -5.42
CA ALA A 186 -4.44 5.22 -5.88
C ALA A 186 -4.91 6.61 -6.35
N ASN A 187 -6.06 6.65 -7.03
CA ASN A 187 -6.65 7.87 -7.58
C ASN A 187 -7.39 8.71 -6.51
N VAL A 188 -6.66 9.20 -5.51
CA VAL A 188 -7.23 9.92 -4.36
C VAL A 188 -7.55 11.39 -4.67
N ASN A 189 -8.58 11.96 -4.04
CA ASN A 189 -8.85 13.41 -4.10
C ASN A 189 -7.90 14.18 -3.18
N ILE A 190 -6.75 14.62 -3.69
CA ILE A 190 -5.72 15.32 -2.91
C ILE A 190 -6.25 16.63 -2.28
N GLY A 191 -7.04 17.41 -3.02
CA GLY A 191 -7.63 18.64 -2.52
C GLY A 191 -8.49 18.41 -1.28
N GLY A 192 -9.36 17.40 -1.33
CA GLY A 192 -10.18 16.99 -0.19
C GLY A 192 -9.37 16.43 0.98
N LEU A 193 -8.36 15.59 0.71
CA LEU A 193 -7.55 14.96 1.76
C LEU A 193 -6.68 15.95 2.54
N LEU A 194 -6.12 16.96 1.86
CA LEU A 194 -5.25 17.98 2.47
C LEU A 194 -5.97 19.28 2.81
N ASN A 195 -7.27 19.38 2.50
CA ASN A 195 -8.06 20.61 2.64
C ASN A 195 -7.40 21.82 1.94
N ILE A 196 -7.02 21.60 0.68
CA ILE A 196 -6.39 22.59 -0.19
C ILE A 196 -7.23 22.79 -1.46
N ASP A 197 -7.17 24.00 -2.00
CA ASP A 197 -7.84 24.34 -3.25
C ASP A 197 -6.94 24.04 -4.46
N VAL A 198 -7.27 22.96 -5.16
CA VAL A 198 -6.58 22.50 -6.39
C VAL A 198 -7.36 22.85 -7.66
N SER A 199 -8.40 23.68 -7.57
CA SER A 199 -9.26 24.00 -8.73
C SER A 199 -8.62 24.95 -9.73
N LEU A 200 -7.67 25.78 -9.27
CA LEU A 200 -6.96 26.76 -10.09
C LEU A 200 -5.77 26.11 -10.80
N ASP A 201 -5.48 26.57 -12.03
CA ASP A 201 -4.31 26.16 -12.84
C ASP A 201 -4.06 24.66 -12.87
N LYS A 202 -5.13 23.86 -12.90
CA LYS A 202 -5.08 22.38 -12.89
C LYS A 202 -4.33 21.82 -11.66
N GLY A 203 -4.40 22.52 -10.53
CA GLY A 203 -3.73 22.12 -9.29
C GLY A 203 -2.23 22.35 -9.27
N LYS A 204 -1.71 23.25 -10.10
CA LYS A 204 -0.30 23.68 -10.06
C LYS A 204 0.02 24.39 -8.75
N ILE A 205 1.25 24.22 -8.25
CA ILE A 205 1.75 24.99 -7.11
C ILE A 205 1.70 26.50 -7.41
N ARG A 206 1.45 27.29 -6.37
CA ARG A 206 1.32 28.74 -6.42
C ARG A 206 2.61 29.44 -6.03
N LYS A 207 3.50 28.76 -5.30
CA LYS A 207 4.81 29.29 -4.90
C LYS A 207 5.94 28.74 -5.77
N LYS A 208 7.15 29.27 -5.54
CA LYS A 208 8.37 28.94 -6.30
C LYS A 208 8.70 27.45 -6.26
N THR A 209 8.48 26.78 -5.14
CA THR A 209 8.76 25.35 -5.01
C THR A 209 7.67 24.62 -4.24
N GLY A 210 7.34 23.42 -4.69
CA GLY A 210 6.55 22.42 -3.98
C GLY A 210 7.47 21.29 -3.55
N LEU A 211 7.50 20.96 -2.26
CA LEU A 211 8.17 19.78 -1.72
C LEU A 211 7.13 18.86 -1.09
N PHE A 212 7.12 17.61 -1.52
CA PHE A 212 6.35 16.55 -0.88
C PHE A 212 7.29 15.64 -0.09
N ALA A 213 6.92 15.32 1.15
CA ALA A 213 7.65 14.40 1.99
C ALA A 213 6.74 13.29 2.52
N LYS A 214 7.22 12.05 2.46
CA LYS A 214 6.60 10.88 3.09
C LYS A 214 7.55 10.37 4.17
N ILE A 215 7.16 10.49 5.42
CA ILE A 215 7.90 10.07 6.60
C ILE A 215 7.20 8.84 7.17
N VAL A 216 7.91 7.72 7.29
CA VAL A 216 7.33 6.42 7.62
C VAL A 216 8.14 5.73 8.69
N GLN A 217 7.44 5.21 9.69
CA GLN A 217 7.94 4.21 10.60
C GLN A 217 7.06 2.97 10.46
N ARG A 218 7.58 1.93 9.82
CA ARG A 218 6.91 0.62 9.76
C ARG A 218 7.24 -0.14 11.04
N ASN A 219 6.21 -0.56 11.78
CA ASN A 219 6.41 -1.36 12.99
C ASN A 219 6.40 -2.86 12.64
N TYR A 220 5.38 -3.32 11.93
CA TYR A 220 5.21 -4.72 11.50
C TYR A 220 4.14 -4.84 10.40
N THR A 221 4.07 -6.00 9.76
CA THR A 221 2.96 -6.40 8.89
C THR A 221 2.11 -7.47 9.56
N VAL A 222 0.83 -7.51 9.18
CA VAL A 222 -0.06 -8.64 9.41
C VAL A 222 -0.47 -9.16 8.05
N ASP A 223 -0.16 -10.42 7.81
CA ASP A 223 -0.24 -11.05 6.49
C ASP A 223 -1.20 -12.23 6.56
N MET A 224 -2.08 -12.34 5.57
CA MET A 224 -3.00 -13.47 5.45
C MET A 224 -2.36 -14.57 4.59
N ASP A 225 -2.43 -15.82 5.07
CA ASP A 225 -2.04 -16.98 4.27
C ASP A 225 -2.99 -17.14 3.08
N LEU A 226 -2.47 -17.65 1.95
CA LEU A 226 -3.33 -17.99 0.81
C LEU A 226 -4.35 -19.06 1.23
N PRO A 227 -5.63 -18.94 0.83
CA PRO A 227 -6.63 -19.95 1.12
C PRO A 227 -6.21 -21.32 0.59
N ALA A 228 -6.35 -22.36 1.40
CA ALA A 228 -5.82 -23.69 1.09
C ALA A 228 -6.47 -24.35 -0.13
N ASP A 229 -7.75 -24.05 -0.37
CA ASP A 229 -8.54 -24.49 -1.52
C ASP A 229 -8.56 -23.45 -2.65
N GLY A 230 -7.81 -22.36 -2.50
CA GLY A 230 -7.72 -21.26 -3.46
C GLY A 230 -8.87 -20.24 -3.39
N ASN A 231 -9.85 -20.40 -2.50
CA ASN A 231 -10.97 -19.47 -2.36
C ASN A 231 -11.17 -19.05 -0.91
N ILE A 232 -11.43 -17.77 -0.65
CA ILE A 232 -11.70 -17.29 0.70
C ILE A 232 -13.18 -17.44 1.12
N LEU A 233 -14.07 -17.68 0.16
CA LEU A 233 -15.49 -17.89 0.39
C LEU A 233 -15.76 -19.33 0.81
N LEU A 234 -16.56 -19.49 1.87
CA LEU A 234 -16.96 -20.81 2.37
C LEU A 234 -17.70 -21.64 1.32
N ASN A 235 -18.48 -20.97 0.46
CA ASN A 235 -19.12 -21.59 -0.69
C ASN A 235 -18.64 -20.91 -1.98
N HIS A 236 -18.03 -21.68 -2.87
CA HIS A 236 -17.47 -21.16 -4.11
C HIS A 236 -18.56 -20.64 -5.06
N ASP A 237 -19.78 -21.20 -4.99
CA ASP A 237 -20.91 -20.75 -5.81
C ASP A 237 -21.36 -19.32 -5.47
N ASP A 238 -21.01 -18.80 -4.28
CA ASP A 238 -21.31 -17.41 -3.91
C ASP A 238 -20.61 -16.40 -4.85
N MET A 239 -19.56 -16.82 -5.57
CA MET A 239 -18.90 -16.04 -6.62
C MET A 239 -19.88 -15.54 -7.69
N GLY A 240 -20.96 -16.27 -7.99
CA GLY A 240 -21.98 -15.81 -8.94
C GLY A 240 -22.76 -14.57 -8.48
N SER A 241 -22.63 -14.17 -7.21
CA SER A 241 -23.43 -13.11 -6.58
C SER A 241 -22.60 -11.93 -6.05
N VAL A 242 -21.30 -11.90 -6.35
CA VAL A 242 -20.37 -10.83 -5.92
C VAL A 242 -20.39 -9.61 -6.85
N GLY A 243 -21.16 -9.67 -7.94
CA GLY A 243 -21.35 -8.58 -8.89
C GLY A 243 -20.68 -8.85 -10.25
N LYS A 244 -20.57 -7.80 -11.07
CA LYS A 244 -20.10 -7.91 -12.47
C LYS A 244 -18.60 -8.19 -12.60
N TYR A 245 -17.80 -7.62 -11.70
CA TYR A 245 -16.34 -7.63 -11.80
C TYR A 245 -15.75 -8.44 -10.66
N ASP A 246 -14.60 -9.07 -10.93
CA ASP A 246 -13.84 -9.83 -9.95
C ASP A 246 -13.56 -8.97 -8.71
N PRO A 247 -14.04 -9.38 -7.52
CA PRO A 247 -13.74 -8.69 -6.28
C PRO A 247 -12.26 -8.76 -5.93
N ILE A 248 -11.92 -7.98 -4.92
CA ILE A 248 -10.62 -8.05 -4.27
C ILE A 248 -10.82 -8.30 -2.78
N TYR A 249 -9.81 -8.84 -2.12
CA TYR A 249 -9.74 -8.88 -0.67
C TYR A 249 -8.43 -8.28 -0.17
N ILE A 250 -8.44 -7.70 1.03
CA ILE A 250 -7.23 -7.18 1.67
C ILE A 250 -6.37 -8.35 2.17
N SER A 251 -5.14 -8.47 1.68
CA SER A 251 -4.26 -9.62 1.89
C SER A 251 -3.08 -9.36 2.84
N SER A 252 -2.64 -8.11 2.95
CA SER A 252 -1.62 -7.68 3.91
C SER A 252 -1.89 -6.26 4.39
N ILE A 253 -1.55 -5.99 5.65
CA ILE A 253 -1.64 -4.65 6.25
C ILE A 253 -0.33 -4.34 6.97
N THR A 254 0.29 -3.21 6.63
CA THR A 254 1.43 -2.67 7.37
C THR A 254 0.94 -1.71 8.45
N TYR A 255 1.34 -1.97 9.69
CA TYR A 255 1.06 -1.12 10.84
C TYR A 255 2.26 -0.24 11.20
N GLY A 256 1.99 0.99 11.60
CA GLY A 256 3.04 1.89 12.07
C GLY A 256 2.58 3.33 12.24
N ARG A 257 3.50 4.26 11.96
CA ARG A 257 3.28 5.70 11.99
C ARG A 257 3.72 6.31 10.67
N MET A 258 2.99 7.31 10.22
CA MET A 258 3.30 7.98 8.95
C MET A 258 2.89 9.44 9.01
N ALA A 259 3.69 10.30 8.39
CA ALA A 259 3.30 11.66 8.05
C ALA A 259 3.52 11.89 6.55
N LEU A 260 2.50 12.42 5.88
CA LEU A 260 2.58 12.94 4.52
C LEU A 260 2.53 14.46 4.60
N ILE A 261 3.48 15.13 3.95
CA ILE A 261 3.61 16.58 4.02
C ILE A 261 3.68 17.14 2.61
N SER A 262 2.88 18.16 2.34
CA SER A 262 3.10 19.07 1.22
C SER A 262 3.59 20.42 1.75
N ILE A 263 4.66 20.95 1.17
CA ILE A 263 5.22 22.25 1.50
C ILE A 263 5.27 23.08 0.22
N GLU A 264 4.59 24.22 0.20
CA GLU A 264 4.79 25.25 -0.81
C GLU A 264 5.60 26.40 -0.22
N SER A 265 6.68 26.82 -0.90
CA SER A 265 7.58 27.87 -0.40
C SER A 265 8.08 28.81 -1.49
N SER A 266 8.36 30.04 -1.09
CA SER A 266 9.02 31.06 -1.93
C SER A 266 10.53 30.85 -2.04
N GLU A 267 11.11 30.00 -1.19
CA GLU A 267 12.53 29.61 -1.24
C GLU A 267 12.82 28.57 -2.33
N SER A 268 14.10 28.27 -2.58
CA SER A 268 14.49 27.20 -3.50
C SER A 268 14.21 25.81 -2.91
N TYR A 269 13.98 24.81 -3.77
CA TYR A 269 13.79 23.42 -3.37
C TYR A 269 14.87 22.93 -2.41
N ASP A 270 16.14 23.17 -2.72
CA ASP A 270 17.26 22.74 -1.88
C ASP A 270 17.24 23.34 -0.47
N LYS A 271 16.89 24.62 -0.34
CA LYS A 271 16.77 25.26 0.97
C LYS A 271 15.67 24.62 1.80
N VAL A 272 14.49 24.41 1.21
CA VAL A 272 13.34 23.77 1.88
C VAL A 272 13.67 22.32 2.25
N ARG A 273 14.28 21.56 1.33
CA ARG A 273 14.73 20.18 1.53
C ARG A 273 15.73 20.07 2.67
N ILE A 274 16.77 20.91 2.68
CA ILE A 274 17.78 20.93 3.73
C ILE A 274 17.17 21.31 5.08
N ALA A 275 16.27 22.30 5.12
CA ALA A 275 15.58 22.68 6.34
C ALA A 275 14.73 21.54 6.91
N LEU A 276 13.95 20.86 6.06
CA LEU A 276 13.13 19.72 6.48
C LEU A 276 13.99 18.53 6.94
N GLN A 277 15.10 18.23 6.22
CA GLN A 277 16.06 17.20 6.61
C GLN A 277 16.68 17.49 7.98
N ALA A 278 17.08 18.74 8.22
CA ALA A 278 17.65 19.15 9.50
C ALA A 278 16.62 18.98 10.64
N ALA A 279 15.36 19.35 10.42
CA ALA A 279 14.31 19.18 11.42
C ALA A 279 14.02 17.71 11.75
N LEU A 280 14.03 16.82 10.75
CA LEU A 280 13.87 15.38 10.94
C LEU A 280 15.02 14.72 11.72
N GLN A 281 16.22 15.30 11.65
CA GLN A 281 17.42 14.83 12.33
C GLN A 281 17.69 15.58 13.65
N ALA A 282 16.91 16.63 13.93
CA ALA A 282 17.11 17.49 15.08
C ALA A 282 16.85 16.74 16.38
N LYS A 283 17.66 17.03 17.40
CA LYS A 283 17.41 16.55 18.76
C LYS A 283 16.32 17.38 19.41
N VAL A 284 15.50 16.75 20.24
CA VAL A 284 14.54 17.45 21.09
C VAL A 284 15.25 17.94 22.34
N VAL A 285 15.27 19.26 22.56
CA VAL A 285 15.83 19.91 23.75
C VAL A 285 14.72 20.76 24.38
N ASN A 286 14.40 20.52 25.65
CA ASN A 286 13.32 21.23 26.37
C ASN A 286 11.97 21.23 25.62
N GLY A 287 11.62 20.11 24.98
CA GLY A 287 10.37 19.97 24.23
C GLY A 287 10.32 20.72 22.90
N LYS A 288 11.46 21.16 22.35
CA LYS A 288 11.57 21.81 21.03
C LYS A 288 12.64 21.14 20.18
N LEU A 289 12.46 21.17 18.86
CA LEU A 289 13.49 20.73 17.93
C LEU A 289 14.64 21.74 17.92
N SER A 290 15.87 21.24 18.10
CA SER A 290 17.07 22.06 18.10
C SER A 290 17.74 22.03 16.72
N PHE A 291 17.49 23.05 15.90
CA PHE A 291 18.10 23.23 14.58
C PHE A 291 18.26 24.74 14.24
N ASN A 292 18.85 25.07 13.09
CA ASN A 292 19.24 26.44 12.75
C ASN A 292 18.00 27.38 12.62
N LEU A 293 18.08 28.59 13.18
CA LEU A 293 17.03 29.62 13.10
C LEU A 293 16.59 29.97 11.66
N GLU A 294 17.53 29.99 10.71
CA GLU A 294 17.22 30.21 9.30
C GLU A 294 16.37 29.07 8.73
N GLN A 295 16.72 27.82 9.05
CA GLN A 295 15.95 26.64 8.63
C GLN A 295 14.55 26.64 9.28
N GLU A 296 14.46 27.00 10.56
CA GLU A 296 13.18 27.11 11.26
C GLU A 296 12.30 28.19 10.62
N LYS A 297 12.89 29.34 10.26
CA LYS A 297 12.18 30.42 9.56
C LYS A 297 11.63 29.96 8.22
N ILE A 298 12.44 29.27 7.40
CA ILE A 298 12.03 28.75 6.08
C ILE A 298 10.78 27.86 6.22
N LEU A 299 10.74 26.99 7.23
CA LEU A 299 9.63 26.06 7.43
C LEU A 299 8.38 26.76 7.99
N LYS A 300 8.54 27.76 8.87
CA LYS A 300 7.43 28.54 9.42
C LYS A 300 6.76 29.47 8.42
N GLU A 301 7.51 30.01 7.46
CA GLU A 301 7.00 30.91 6.42
C GLU A 301 6.39 30.15 5.22
N ALA A 302 6.63 28.84 5.12
CA ALA A 302 6.06 27.99 4.09
C ALA A 302 4.59 27.65 4.34
N GLU A 303 3.86 27.32 3.27
CA GLU A 303 2.53 26.73 3.35
C GLU A 303 2.66 25.22 3.53
N VAL A 304 2.40 24.75 4.75
CA VAL A 304 2.55 23.35 5.13
C VAL A 304 1.17 22.73 5.32
N ASN A 305 0.91 21.62 4.62
CA ASN A 305 -0.23 20.73 4.90
C ASN A 305 0.29 19.37 5.30
N VAL A 306 -0.30 18.79 6.33
CA VAL A 306 0.17 17.56 6.97
C VAL A 306 -1.00 16.59 7.08
N MET A 307 -0.78 15.34 6.70
CA MET A 307 -1.66 14.22 7.03
C MET A 307 -0.89 13.23 7.88
N VAL A 308 -1.42 12.90 9.07
CA VAL A 308 -0.74 12.11 10.08
C VAL A 308 -1.53 10.87 10.46
N TYR A 309 -0.83 9.74 10.46
CA TYR A 309 -1.24 8.44 10.99
C TYR A 309 -0.45 8.27 12.29
N ASN A 310 -1.08 8.69 13.40
CA ASN A 310 -0.37 8.95 14.66
C ASN A 310 0.03 7.67 15.43
N GLY A 311 -0.57 6.53 15.09
CA GLY A 311 -0.29 5.26 15.74
C GLY A 311 -0.99 5.10 17.10
N GLU A 312 -2.04 5.90 17.34
CA GLU A 312 -2.87 5.79 18.56
C GLU A 312 -3.80 4.56 18.51
N GLY A 313 -3.83 3.81 17.40
CA GLY A 313 -4.59 2.56 17.26
C GLY A 313 -6.09 2.75 17.04
N GLU A 314 -6.56 4.00 17.02
CA GLU A 314 -7.95 4.36 16.75
C GLU A 314 -8.27 4.29 15.25
N GLY A 315 -7.26 4.26 14.36
CA GLY A 315 -7.44 4.44 12.92
C GLY A 315 -7.73 5.90 12.55
N THR A 316 -7.35 6.84 13.41
CA THR A 316 -7.62 8.27 13.25
C THR A 316 -6.50 8.93 12.44
N VAL A 317 -6.76 9.16 11.16
CA VAL A 317 -5.93 10.01 10.30
C VAL A 317 -6.29 11.47 10.57
N LYS A 318 -5.29 12.30 10.91
CA LYS A 318 -5.47 13.74 11.19
C LYS A 318 -4.89 14.56 10.05
N THR A 319 -5.66 15.49 9.50
CA THR A 319 -5.16 16.51 8.54
C THR A 319 -5.04 17.85 9.24
N ALA A 320 -3.91 18.52 9.09
CA ALA A 320 -3.62 19.79 9.75
C ALA A 320 -2.80 20.73 8.86
N LYS A 321 -2.71 22.01 9.25
CA LYS A 321 -1.96 23.05 8.53
C LYS A 321 -0.91 23.70 9.42
N GLY A 322 0.20 24.07 8.81
CA GLY A 322 1.29 24.79 9.45
C GLY A 322 2.41 23.89 9.98
N TRP A 323 3.58 24.50 10.14
CA TRP A 323 4.80 23.82 10.58
C TRP A 323 4.69 23.18 11.97
N ASN A 324 3.99 23.84 12.90
CA ASN A 324 3.92 23.39 14.30
C ASN A 324 3.29 21.99 14.43
N GLU A 325 2.26 21.70 13.65
CA GLU A 325 1.57 20.40 13.64
C GLU A 325 2.51 19.26 13.24
N PHE A 326 3.37 19.52 12.25
CA PHE A 326 4.37 18.55 11.85
C PHE A 326 5.52 18.44 12.86
N GLN A 327 5.94 19.56 13.45
CA GLN A 327 6.93 19.56 14.51
C GLN A 327 6.46 18.70 15.71
N ASP A 328 5.19 18.76 16.07
CA ASP A 328 4.63 17.92 17.14
C ASP A 328 4.69 16.43 16.79
N PHE A 329 4.42 16.04 15.54
CA PHE A 329 4.60 14.66 15.08
C PHE A 329 6.04 14.16 15.27
N ILE A 330 7.04 15.00 14.94
CA ILE A 330 8.46 14.67 15.13
C ILE A 330 8.78 14.54 16.63
N ILE A 331 8.36 15.52 17.44
CA ILE A 331 8.67 15.59 18.88
C ILE A 331 8.04 14.44 19.65
N GLN A 332 6.78 14.12 19.39
CA GLN A 332 6.10 12.97 20.00
C GLN A 332 6.88 11.68 19.74
N GLY A 333 7.53 11.60 18.57
CA GLY A 333 8.38 10.50 18.19
C GLY A 333 7.62 9.19 18.04
N GLY A 334 8.33 8.17 17.56
CA GLY A 334 7.81 6.82 17.37
C GLY A 334 7.81 6.00 18.64
N ARG A 335 6.66 5.52 19.09
CA ARG A 335 6.59 4.42 20.06
C ARG A 335 5.74 3.30 19.49
N PHE A 336 6.25 2.08 19.64
CA PHE A 336 5.53 0.85 19.34
C PHE A 336 5.40 0.07 20.65
N SER A 337 4.18 -0.30 21.02
CA SER A 337 3.87 -1.10 22.20
C SER A 337 2.49 -1.72 22.06
N LYS A 338 2.09 -2.62 22.97
CA LYS A 338 0.73 -3.17 23.02
C LYS A 338 -0.37 -2.10 23.11
N ASP A 339 -0.07 -0.98 23.78
CA ASP A 339 -1.01 0.14 23.97
C ASP A 339 -0.97 1.13 22.78
N LEU A 340 0.09 1.07 21.97
CA LEU A 340 0.31 1.89 20.77
C LEU A 340 0.85 1.00 19.64
N PRO A 341 0.01 0.09 19.09
CA PRO A 341 0.46 -0.85 18.07
C PRO A 341 0.85 -0.14 16.77
N GLY A 342 0.30 1.05 16.52
CA GLY A 342 0.36 1.73 15.23
C GLY A 342 -0.99 1.68 14.52
N ASP A 343 -1.18 2.56 13.55
CA ASP A 343 -2.34 2.55 12.66
C ASP A 343 -1.98 1.77 11.39
N ALA A 344 -2.98 1.30 10.65
CA ALA A 344 -2.77 0.80 9.30
C ALA A 344 -2.27 1.96 8.41
N ILE A 345 -1.04 1.85 7.92
CA ILE A 345 -0.38 2.88 7.09
C ILE A 345 -0.22 2.43 5.63
N PHE A 346 -0.21 1.12 5.38
CA PHE A 346 -0.30 0.55 4.04
C PHE A 346 -1.18 -0.71 4.05
N TYR A 347 -1.75 -1.03 2.89
CA TYR A 347 -2.38 -2.31 2.63
C TYR A 347 -2.06 -2.79 1.21
N THR A 348 -2.16 -4.11 1.00
CA THR A 348 -2.19 -4.74 -0.32
C THR A 348 -3.52 -5.47 -0.49
N ALA A 349 -3.91 -5.70 -1.73
CA ALA A 349 -5.09 -6.49 -2.04
C ALA A 349 -4.77 -7.57 -3.08
N SER A 350 -5.58 -8.62 -3.08
CA SER A 350 -5.52 -9.71 -4.04
C SER A 350 -6.89 -9.90 -4.70
N TYR A 351 -6.90 -10.36 -5.94
CA TYR A 351 -8.12 -10.73 -6.64
C TYR A 351 -8.74 -11.98 -6.01
N LEU A 352 -10.07 -11.98 -5.89
CA LEU A 352 -10.80 -13.06 -5.24
C LEU A 352 -10.76 -14.35 -6.08
N SER A 353 -10.76 -14.23 -7.40
CA SER A 353 -10.81 -15.38 -8.32
C SER A 353 -9.54 -16.23 -8.34
N ASP A 354 -8.36 -15.62 -8.16
CA ASP A 354 -7.07 -16.28 -8.38
C ASP A 354 -5.99 -15.94 -7.35
N ASN A 355 -6.32 -15.15 -6.33
CA ASN A 355 -5.43 -14.64 -5.28
C ASN A 355 -4.23 -13.81 -5.78
N SER A 356 -4.18 -13.48 -7.07
CA SER A 356 -3.09 -12.68 -7.63
C SER A 356 -3.15 -11.24 -7.10
N PRO A 357 -2.01 -10.55 -6.96
CA PRO A 357 -2.01 -9.22 -6.38
C PRO A 357 -2.72 -8.20 -7.28
N PHE A 358 -3.38 -7.24 -6.64
CA PHE A 358 -3.96 -6.09 -7.28
C PHE A 358 -2.91 -4.97 -7.46
N TYR A 359 -2.79 -4.45 -8.69
CA TYR A 359 -1.89 -3.35 -9.01
C TYR A 359 -2.68 -2.14 -9.51
N SER A 360 -2.35 -0.94 -9.03
CA SER A 360 -2.81 0.31 -9.62
C SER A 360 -1.79 0.82 -10.63
N LYS A 361 -2.27 1.37 -11.76
CA LYS A 361 -1.42 1.85 -12.85
C LYS A 361 -1.44 3.36 -12.96
N PHE A 362 -0.25 3.93 -13.14
CA PHE A 362 -0.04 5.36 -13.34
C PHE A 362 0.59 5.60 -14.71
N LYS A 363 0.15 6.68 -15.36
CA LYS A 363 0.79 7.24 -16.55
C LYS A 363 1.27 8.64 -16.23
N ILE A 364 2.57 8.80 -16.21
CA ILE A 364 3.22 10.06 -15.88
C ILE A 364 3.66 10.72 -17.18
N HIS A 365 3.16 11.93 -17.40
CA HIS A 365 3.56 12.83 -18.46
C HIS A 365 4.58 13.81 -17.88
N LEU A 366 5.85 13.61 -18.21
CA LEU A 366 6.96 14.38 -17.70
C LEU A 366 7.51 15.28 -18.82
N GLU A 367 7.45 16.59 -18.62
CA GLU A 367 8.08 17.58 -19.51
C GLU A 367 9.54 17.82 -19.06
N ASN A 368 10.45 17.95 -20.03
CA ASN A 368 11.89 18.17 -19.82
C ASN A 368 12.23 19.64 -19.58
#